data_AF-A0A1I1ESP8-F1
#
_entry.id   AF-A0A1I1ESP8-F1
#
_cell.length_a   1.000
_cell.length_b   1.000
_cell.length_c   1.000
_cell.angle_alpha   90.00
_cell.angle_beta   90.00
_cell.angle_gamma   90.00
#
_symmetry.space_group_name_H-M   'P 1'
#
loop_
_entity.id
_entity.type
_entity.pdbx_description
1 polymer ?
#
loop_
_entity_poly.entity_id
_entity_poly.type
_entity_poly.pdbx_seq_one_letter_code
_entity_poly.pdbx_strand_id
1 'polypeptide(L)' 'MQLVYEASDILEAHIVAGMLRSRHLEVYVDGHYLHGAIGEMAPTGFARVYVSEEDFALAWQLVEDYKKAE' A
#
# COMPACT_ATOMS: atom_id res chain seq x y z
N MET A 1 -5.59 -1.85 13.62
CA MET A 1 -4.96 -1.61 12.30
C MET A 1 -5.96 -0.93 11.39
N GLN A 2 -5.56 0.10 10.65
CA GLN A 2 -6.41 0.85 9.72
C GLN A 2 -5.86 0.80 8.30
N LEU A 3 -6.75 0.74 7.30
CA LEU A 3 -6.41 0.80 5.88
C LEU A 3 -6.02 2.23 5.51
N VAL A 4 -4.79 2.45 5.03
CA VAL A 4 -4.29 3.78 4.65
C VAL A 4 -4.22 3.98 3.13
N TYR A 5 -4.03 2.91 2.37
CA TYR A 5 -3.91 2.99 0.91
C TYR A 5 -4.37 1.71 0.23
N GLU A 6 -5.06 1.86 -0.89
CA GLU A 6 -5.44 0.77 -1.79
C GLU A 6 -4.63 0.95 -3.08
N ALA A 7 -3.78 -0.03 -3.35
CA ALA A 7 -2.89 -0.06 -4.50
C ALA A 7 -3.48 -0.88 -5.65
N SER A 8 -3.13 -0.50 -6.86
CA SER A 8 -3.54 -1.14 -8.10
C SER A 8 -2.92 -2.53 -8.26
N ASP A 9 -1.69 -2.71 -7.77
CA ASP A 9 -0.93 -3.97 -7.78
C ASP A 9 -0.07 -4.12 -6.51
N ILE A 10 0.40 -5.35 -6.26
CA ILE A 10 1.27 -5.67 -5.13
C ILE A 10 2.59 -4.89 -5.15
N LEU A 11 3.13 -4.55 -6.32
CA LEU A 11 4.34 -3.74 -6.44
C LEU A 11 4.15 -2.34 -5.85
N GLU A 12 3.06 -1.66 -6.23
CA GLU A 12 2.74 -0.32 -5.74
C GLU A 12 2.49 -0.33 -4.23
N ALA A 13 1.77 -1.34 -3.71
CA ALA A 13 1.58 -1.48 -2.27
C ALA A 13 2.93 -1.60 -1.52
N HIS A 14 3.89 -2.32 -2.07
CA HIS A 14 5.23 -2.43 -1.50
C HIS A 14 6.05 -1.13 -1.60
N ILE A 15 5.87 -0.33 -2.66
CA ILE A 15 6.49 1.01 -2.78
C ILE A 15 5.98 1.92 -1.67
N VAL A 16 4.66 2.03 -1.52
CA VAL A 16 4.03 2.84 -0.46
C VAL A 16 4.42 2.33 0.92
N ALA A 17 4.42 1.01 1.13
CA ALA A 17 4.84 0.44 2.41
C ALA A 17 6.31 0.70 2.73
N GLY A 18 7.20 0.67 1.74
CA GLY A 18 8.61 1.02 1.91
C GLY A 18 8.79 2.50 2.30
N MET A 19 8.03 3.39 1.67
CA MET A 19 8.01 4.83 2.00
C MET A 19 7.53 5.09 3.43
N LEU A 20 6.50 4.39 3.89
CA LEU A 20 5.98 4.53 5.24
C LEU A 20 6.95 3.92 6.27
N ARG A 21 7.52 2.75 5.99
CA ARG A 21 8.53 2.09 6.85
C ARG A 21 9.80 2.92 7.03
N SER A 22 10.23 3.68 6.01
CA SER A 22 11.40 4.57 6.14
C SER A 22 11.20 5.71 7.14
N ARG A 23 9.96 5.95 7.56
CA ARG A 23 9.57 6.92 8.60
C ARG A 23 9.25 6.25 9.93
N HIS A 24 9.75 5.02 10.12
CA HIS A 24 9.55 4.22 11.34
C HIS A 24 8.09 3.83 11.63
N LEU A 25 7.23 3.81 10.60
CA LEU A 25 5.84 3.37 10.74
C LEU A 25 5.75 1.84 10.60
N GLU A 26 4.92 1.22 11.45
CA GLU A 26 4.57 -0.18 11.31
C GLU A 26 3.52 -0.35 10.20
N VAL A 27 3.90 -1.09 9.15
CA VAL A 27 3.09 -1.21 7.93
C VAL A 27 2.92 -2.68 7.56
N TYR A 28 1.68 -3.05 7.31
CA TYR A 28 1.28 -4.36 6.81
C TYR A 28 0.71 -4.24 5.41
N VAL A 29 1.16 -5.10 4.50
CA VAL A 29 0.63 -5.18 3.14
C VAL A 29 -0.17 -6.47 3.04
N ASP A 30 -1.45 -6.32 2.72
CA ASP A 30 -2.33 -7.43 2.37
C ASP A 30 -2.48 -7.44 0.84
N GLY A 31 -2.05 -8.51 0.19
CA GLY A 31 -2.27 -8.64 -1.24
C GLY A 31 -2.05 -10.07 -1.68
N HIS A 32 -2.97 -10.59 -2.48
CA HIS A 32 -2.86 -11.93 -3.00
C HIS A 32 -1.76 -11.96 -4.08
N TYR A 33 -0.59 -12.50 -3.72
CA TYR A 33 0.44 -12.89 -4.67
C TYR A 33 -0.13 -13.98 -5.60
N LEU A 34 -0.71 -13.60 -6.73
CA LEU A 34 -0.97 -14.52 -7.84
C LEU A 34 0.35 -14.80 -8.56
N HIS A 35 1.27 -15.51 -7.90
CA HIS A 35 2.43 -16.09 -8.54
C HIS A 35 1.98 -17.28 -9.38
N GLY A 36 1.51 -17.04 -10.61
CA GLY A 36 1.10 -18.17 -11.46
C GLY A 36 0.56 -17.92 -12.87
N ALA A 37 0.20 -16.71 -13.30
CA ALA A 37 -0.38 -16.54 -14.64
C ALA A 37 0.21 -15.36 -15.40
N ILE A 38 1.10 -15.67 -16.34
CA ILE A 38 1.29 -14.85 -17.54
C ILE A 38 -0.01 -15.01 -18.34
N GLY A 39 -0.92 -14.04 -18.23
CA GLY A 39 -2.20 -14.10 -18.93
C GLY A 39 -3.15 -13.01 -18.43
N GLU A 40 -3.18 -11.90 -19.16
CA GLU A 40 -4.24 -10.88 -19.20
C GLU A 40 -4.80 -10.38 -17.86
N MET A 41 -4.34 -9.18 -17.48
CA MET A 41 -5.07 -8.14 -16.74
C MET A 41 -6.04 -8.65 -15.66
N ALA A 42 -5.49 -8.95 -14.49
CA ALA A 42 -6.30 -9.14 -13.30
C ALA A 42 -6.90 -7.78 -12.87
N PRO A 43 -8.17 -7.75 -12.40
CA PRO A 43 -8.92 -6.53 -12.12
C PRO A 43 -8.24 -5.65 -11.06
N THR A 44 -8.16 -4.36 -11.36
CA THR A 44 -7.62 -3.28 -10.53
C THR A 44 -7.96 -3.42 -9.03
N GLY A 45 -6.96 -3.34 -8.13
CA GLY A 45 -7.17 -3.16 -6.68
C GLY A 45 -6.93 -4.39 -5.79
N PHE A 46 -5.82 -5.12 -5.98
CA PHE A 46 -5.55 -6.34 -5.21
C PHE A 46 -4.73 -6.17 -3.94
N ALA A 47 -4.11 -5.02 -3.71
CA ALA A 47 -3.19 -4.84 -2.60
C ALA A 47 -3.56 -3.67 -1.72
N ARG A 48 -3.58 -3.91 -0.41
CA ARG A 48 -4.01 -2.97 0.62
C ARG A 48 -2.90 -2.76 1.62
N VAL A 49 -2.68 -1.51 1.99
CA VAL A 49 -1.66 -1.10 2.95
C VAL A 49 -2.35 -0.68 4.23
N TYR A 50 -1.96 -1.31 5.33
CA TYR A 50 -2.50 -1.07 6.66
C TYR A 50 -1.41 -0.55 7.60
N VAL A 51 -1.81 0.29 8.54
CA VAL A 51 -0.95 0.85 9.60
C VAL A 51 -1.62 0.73 10.96
N SER A 52 -0.86 0.96 12.02
CA SER A 52 -1.40 1.12 13.37
C SER A 52 -2.31 2.35 13.47
N GLU A 53 -3.29 2.32 14.36
CA GLU A 53 -4.27 3.41 14.48
C GLU A 53 -3.61 4.70 14.97
N GLU A 54 -2.58 4.59 15.80
CA GLU A 54 -1.75 5.69 16.27
C GLU A 54 -1.00 6.41 15.13
N ASP A 55 -0.59 5.65 14.12
CA ASP A 55 0.20 6.14 12.98
C ASP A 55 -0.67 6.57 11.79
N PHE A 56 -1.98 6.31 11.84
CA PHE A 56 -2.89 6.51 10.72
C PHE A 56 -2.87 7.95 10.19
N ALA A 57 -2.89 8.94 11.09
CA ALA A 57 -2.90 10.35 10.69
C ALA A 57 -1.63 10.73 9.91
N LEU A 58 -0.45 10.31 10.39
CA LEU A 58 0.82 10.57 9.72
C LEU A 58 0.92 9.80 8.40
N ALA A 59 0.58 8.51 8.42
CA ALA A 59 0.61 7.66 7.24
C ALA A 59 -0.34 8.18 6.14
N TRP A 60 -1.52 8.65 6.51
CA TRP A 60 -2.49 9.23 5.58
C TRP A 60 -1.92 10.48 4.91
N GLN A 61 -1.32 11.41 5.66
CA GLN A 61 -0.70 12.60 5.07
C GLN A 61 0.40 12.26 4.06
N LEU A 62 1.23 11.25 4.37
CA LEU A 62 2.30 10.80 3.49
C LEU A 62 1.78 10.15 2.21
N VAL A 63 0.71 9.37 2.33
CA VAL A 63 0.04 8.75 1.17
C VAL A 63 -0.61 9.80 0.29
N GLU A 64 -1.24 10.82 0.87
CA GLU A 64 -1.83 11.93 0.10
C GLU A 64 -0.77 12.77 -0.61
N ASP A 65 0.42 12.94 -0.01
CA ASP A 65 1.57 13.57 -0.68
C ASP A 65 2.07 12.73 -1.85
N TYR A 66 2.22 11.41 -1.65
CA TYR A 66 2.58 10.46 -2.69
C TYR A 66 1.63 10.52 -3.90
N LYS A 67 0.31 10.50 -3.66
CA LYS A 67 -0.71 10.56 -4.72
C LYS A 67 -0.68 11.87 -5.53
N LYS A 68 -0.23 12.98 -4.93
CA LYS A 68 -0.12 14.28 -5.62
C LYS A 68 1.13 14.38 -6.50
N ALA A 69 2.13 13.54 -6.23
CA ALA A 69 3.35 13.47 -7.02
C ALA A 69 3.20 12.55 -8.25
N GLU A 70 2.08 11.82 -8.35
CA GLU A 70 1.70 10.96 -9.48
C GLU A 70 0.98 11.73 -10.60
#